data_AF-A0A7X9A610-F1
#
_entry.id   AF-A0A7X9A610-F1
#
_cell.length_a   1.000
_cell.length_b   1.000
_cell.length_c   1.000
_cell.angle_alpha   90.00
_cell.angle_beta   90.00
_cell.angle_gamma   90.00
#
_symmetry.space_group_name_H-M   'P 1'
#
loop_
_entity.id
_entity.type
_entity.pdbx_description
1 polymer ?
#
loop_
_entity_poly.entity_id
_entity_poly.type
_entity_poly.pdbx_seq_one_letter_code
_entity_poly.pdbx_strand_id
1 'polypeptide(L)'
;DGDEDDLTFTVSIDYDDYEDEWDDLDRDDIEVFMLEIKDFIIDELDLDYDDANIQGYIVDSSDSDKRMVKMSTSEKFSYYTPYN
;
A
#
# COMPACT_ATOMS: atom_id res chain seq x y z
N ASP A 1 -20.54 1.57 19.86
CA ASP A 1 -20.51 2.39 18.63
C ASP A 1 -19.19 3.12 18.60
N GLY A 2 -18.12 2.37 18.35
CA GLY A 2 -16.84 2.96 17.98
C GLY A 2 -16.82 2.95 16.47
N ASP A 3 -16.61 4.11 15.85
CA ASP A 3 -16.28 4.15 14.43
C ASP A 3 -14.98 3.35 14.27
N GLU A 4 -15.03 2.27 13.49
CA GLU A 4 -13.84 1.55 13.04
C GLU A 4 -12.87 2.60 12.46
N ASP A 5 -11.68 2.76 13.04
CA ASP A 5 -10.73 3.76 12.58
C ASP A 5 -10.26 3.38 11.17
N ASP A 6 -10.84 4.05 10.16
CA ASP A 6 -10.40 3.99 8.78
C ASP A 6 -8.97 4.54 8.68
N LEU A 7 -7.98 3.65 8.55
CA LEU A 7 -6.58 4.04 8.44
C LEU A 7 -6.11 3.86 7.00
N THR A 8 -5.46 4.90 6.46
CA THR A 8 -4.84 4.83 5.15
C THR A 8 -3.35 5.14 5.28
N PHE A 9 -2.51 4.24 4.77
CA PHE A 9 -1.09 4.52 4.58
C PHE A 9 -0.79 4.75 3.10
N THR A 10 0.24 5.55 2.83
CA THR A 10 0.70 5.85 1.48
C THR A 10 2.22 5.80 1.46
N VAL A 11 2.75 4.96 0.58
CA VAL A 11 4.17 4.90 0.24
C VAL A 11 4.35 5.69 -1.05
N SER A 12 5.27 6.65 -1.04
CA SER A 12 5.58 7.48 -2.20
C SER A 12 6.94 7.07 -2.75
N ILE A 13 7.00 6.78 -4.04
CA ILE A 13 8.22 6.38 -4.75
C ILE A 13 8.47 7.42 -5.83
N ASP A 14 9.71 7.86 -5.99
CA ASP A 14 10.10 8.66 -7.15
C ASP A 14 10.30 7.72 -8.34
N TYR A 15 9.22 7.42 -9.07
CA TYR A 15 9.28 6.41 -10.14
C TYR A 15 10.26 6.82 -11.24
N ASP A 16 10.37 8.12 -11.54
CA ASP A 16 11.32 8.64 -12.54
C ASP A 16 12.78 8.28 -12.18
N ASP A 17 13.12 8.21 -10.90
CA ASP A 17 14.45 7.88 -10.39
C ASP A 17 14.66 6.38 -10.14
N TYR A 18 13.58 5.60 -10.00
CA TYR A 18 13.60 4.19 -9.58
C TYR A 18 12.80 3.25 -10.51
N GLU A 19 12.57 3.65 -11.77
CA GLU A 19 11.79 2.88 -12.76
C GLU A 19 12.36 1.46 -12.94
N ASP A 20 13.67 1.34 -13.15
CA ASP A 20 14.34 0.05 -13.36
C ASP A 20 14.21 -0.86 -12.13
N GLU A 21 14.45 -0.33 -10.92
CA GLU A 21 14.30 -1.10 -9.68
C GLU A 21 12.85 -1.51 -9.39
N TRP A 22 11.88 -0.66 -9.74
CA TRP A 22 10.47 -0.99 -9.62
C TRP A 22 10.08 -2.10 -10.59
N ASP A 23 10.52 -2.02 -11.84
CA ASP A 23 10.21 -2.99 -12.88
C ASP A 23 10.88 -4.36 -12.65
N ASP A 24 11.95 -4.40 -11.84
CA ASP A 24 12.60 -5.63 -11.38
C ASP A 24 11.80 -6.34 -10.25
N LEU A 25 10.87 -5.66 -9.57
CA LEU A 25 10.01 -6.27 -8.55
C LEU A 25 8.90 -7.09 -9.20
N ASP A 26 8.60 -8.25 -8.62
CA ASP A 26 7.37 -8.95 -8.94
C ASP A 26 6.20 -8.50 -8.05
N ARG A 27 5.00 -8.97 -8.38
CA ARG A 27 3.79 -8.63 -7.62
C ARG A 27 3.84 -9.20 -6.21
N ASP A 28 4.42 -10.38 -6.02
CA ASP A 28 4.46 -11.00 -4.71
C ASP A 28 5.34 -10.19 -3.76
N ASP A 29 6.47 -9.66 -4.24
CA ASP A 29 7.35 -8.75 -3.50
C ASP A 29 6.60 -7.48 -3.04
N ILE A 30 5.82 -6.87 -3.94
CA ILE A 30 5.04 -5.67 -3.65
C ILE A 30 3.93 -5.97 -2.64
N GLU A 31 3.21 -7.08 -2.79
CA GLU A 31 2.13 -7.49 -1.89
C GLU A 31 2.66 -7.77 -0.48
N VAL A 32 3.77 -8.51 -0.37
CA VAL A 32 4.43 -8.79 0.92
C VAL A 32 4.84 -7.49 1.59
N PHE A 33 5.48 -6.56 0.87
CA PHE A 33 5.88 -5.27 1.43
C PHE A 33 4.70 -4.47 2.00
N MET A 34 3.58 -4.40 1.27
CA MET A 34 2.39 -3.68 1.73
C MET A 34 1.71 -4.37 2.94
N LEU A 35 1.71 -5.71 2.99
CA LEU A 35 1.19 -6.46 4.13
C LEU A 35 2.06 -6.29 5.37
N GLU A 36 3.39 -6.26 5.23
CA GLU A 36 4.30 -6.02 6.34
C GLU A 36 4.08 -4.62 6.97
N ILE A 37 3.83 -3.59 6.15
CA ILE A 37 3.47 -2.26 6.65
C ILE A 37 2.12 -2.30 7.38
N LYS A 38 1.12 -2.99 6.82
CA LYS A 38 -0.19 -3.14 7.46
C LYS A 38 -0.06 -3.81 8.83
N ASP A 39 0.64 -4.94 8.90
CA ASP A 39 0.86 -5.69 10.14
C ASP A 39 1.62 -4.87 11.17
N PHE A 40 2.64 -4.10 10.75
CA PHE A 40 3.34 -3.17 11.62
C PHE A 40 2.42 -2.10 12.21
N ILE A 41 1.54 -1.50 11.39
CA ILE A 41 0.58 -0.50 11.86
C ILE A 41 -0.39 -1.10 12.88
N ILE A 42 -0.90 -2.31 12.63
CA ILE A 42 -1.82 -2.99 13.53
C ILE A 42 -1.15 -3.25 14.89
N ASP A 43 0.08 -3.74 14.88
CA ASP A 43 0.85 -4.03 16.10
C ASP A 43 1.20 -2.74 16.87
N GLU A 44 1.69 -1.70 16.18
CA GLU A 44 2.12 -0.45 16.83
C GLU A 44 0.95 0.36 17.39
N LEU A 45 -0.22 0.31 16.75
CA LEU A 45 -1.42 1.03 17.19
C LEU A 45 -2.35 0.19 18.07
N ASP A 46 -1.99 -1.06 18.39
CA ASP A 46 -2.79 -2.00 19.19
C ASP A 46 -4.24 -2.11 18.66
N LEU A 47 -4.38 -2.21 17.34
CA LEU A 47 -5.66 -2.30 16.66
C LEU A 47 -6.16 -3.74 16.65
N ASP A 48 -7.47 -3.94 16.85
CA ASP A 48 -8.06 -5.25 16.70
C ASP A 48 -8.18 -5.58 15.19
N TYR A 49 -7.62 -6.71 14.78
CA TYR A 49 -7.48 -7.09 13.36
C TYR A 49 -8.84 -7.23 12.67
N ASP A 50 -9.89 -7.56 13.43
CA ASP A 50 -11.25 -7.79 12.94
C ASP A 50 -12.04 -6.49 12.68
N ASP A 51 -11.68 -5.37 13.32
CA ASP A 51 -12.38 -4.08 13.21
C ASP A 51 -11.55 -3.01 12.46
N ALA A 52 -10.27 -3.25 12.17
CA ALA A 52 -9.40 -2.25 11.55
C ALA A 52 -9.55 -2.17 10.02
N ASN A 53 -10.14 -1.08 9.53
CA ASN A 53 -10.26 -0.84 8.08
C ASN A 53 -9.00 -0.15 7.52
N ILE A 54 -7.96 -0.95 7.21
CA ILE A 54 -6.68 -0.43 6.70
C ILE A 54 -6.59 -0.51 5.16
N GLN A 55 -6.29 0.62 4.53
CA GLN A 55 -5.98 0.71 3.10
C GLN A 55 -4.53 1.16 2.89
N GLY A 56 -3.90 0.61 1.86
CA GLY A 56 -2.53 0.96 1.46
C GLY A 56 -2.49 1.45 0.03
N TYR A 57 -1.63 2.43 -0.23
CA TYR A 57 -1.35 2.92 -1.58
C TYR A 57 0.16 3.01 -1.79
N ILE A 58 0.60 2.61 -2.97
CA ILE A 58 1.89 3.02 -3.53
C ILE A 58 1.59 4.04 -4.63
N VAL A 59 2.21 5.21 -4.54
CA VAL A 59 2.02 6.32 -5.48
C VAL A 59 3.34 6.75 -6.06
N ASP A 60 3.28 7.18 -7.31
CA ASP A 60 4.37 7.87 -7.96
C ASP A 60 4.42 9.31 -7.41
N SER A 61 5.55 9.69 -6.84
CA SER A 61 5.77 11.02 -6.28
C SER A 61 6.15 12.05 -7.34
N SER A 62 6.64 11.61 -8.51
CA SER A 62 6.89 12.49 -9.66
C SER A 62 5.57 12.99 -10.27
N ASP A 63 4.50 12.21 -10.08
CA ASP A 63 3.12 12.57 -10.42
C ASP A 63 2.17 12.11 -9.30
N SER A 64 2.10 12.91 -8.21
CA SER A 64 1.42 12.57 -6.95
C SER A 64 -0.04 12.13 -7.05
N ASP A 65 -0.71 12.38 -8.18
CA ASP A 65 -2.08 11.92 -8.42
C ASP A 65 -2.14 10.50 -9.03
N LYS A 66 -1.01 9.91 -9.42
CA LYS A 66 -0.91 8.57 -10.01
C LYS A 66 -0.65 7.50 -8.96
N ARG A 67 -1.65 6.64 -8.82
CA ARG A 67 -1.54 5.40 -8.05
C ARG A 67 -0.84 4.35 -8.89
N MET A 68 0.08 3.63 -8.27
CA MET A 68 0.76 2.47 -8.84
C MET A 68 0.07 1.19 -8.35
N VAL A 69 -0.12 1.08 -7.03
CA VAL A 69 -0.74 -0.07 -6.39
C VAL A 69 -1.70 0.37 -5.29
N LYS A 70 -2.80 -0.37 -5.13
CA LYS A 70 -3.72 -0.26 -4.00
C LYS A 70 -3.87 -1.60 -3.31
N MET A 71 -3.70 -1.62 -2.00
CA MET A 71 -4.13 -2.70 -1.11
C MET A 71 -5.46 -2.30 -0.45
N SER A 72 -6.46 -3.15 -0.55
CA SER A 72 -7.72 -3.01 0.19
C SER A 72 -7.67 -3.76 1.51
N THR A 73 -8.60 -3.43 2.41
CA THR A 73 -8.80 -4.03 3.72
C THR A 73 -8.85 -5.56 3.69
N SER A 74 -9.49 -6.13 2.67
CA SER A 74 -9.58 -7.58 2.46
C SER A 74 -8.34 -8.18 1.80
N GLU A 75 -7.20 -7.49 1.86
CA GLU A 75 -5.91 -7.89 1.27
C GLU A 75 -6.00 -8.17 -0.23
N LYS A 76 -6.91 -7.47 -0.92
CA LYS A 76 -6.97 -7.52 -2.39
C LYS A 76 -6.17 -6.37 -2.96
N PHE A 77 -5.36 -6.70 -3.95
CA PHE A 77 -4.50 -5.76 -4.64
C PHE A 77 -5.08 -5.31 -5.98
N SER A 78 -4.82 -4.06 -6.34
CA SER A 78 -5.13 -3.48 -7.64
C SER A 78 -3.91 -2.76 -8.17
N TYR A 79 -3.47 -3.15 -9.37
CA TYR A 79 -2.32 -2.61 -10.07
C TYR A 79 -2.81 -1.67 -11.17
N TYR A 80 -2.19 -0.50 -11.26
CA TYR A 80 -2.60 0.54 -12.18
C TYR A 80 -1.54 0.72 -13.27
N THR A 81 -1.98 0.75 -14.53
CA THR A 81 -1.12 1.07 -15.67
C THR A 81 -0.77 2.57 -15.69
N PRO A 82 0.42 2.98 -16.16
CA PRO A 82 1.36 2.18 -16.97
C PRO A 82 2.43 1.39 -16.20
N TYR A 83 2.41 1.42 -14.87
CA TYR A 83 3.37 0.71 -14.01
C TYR A 83 3.23 -0.82 -14.16
N ASN A 84 4.35 -1.54 -14.03
CA ASN A 84 4.47 -3.00 -14.30
C ASN A 84 3.56 -3.88 -13.42
#